data_AF-A0A484KP71-F1
#
_entry.id   AF-A0A484KP71-F1
#
_cell.length_a   1.000
_cell.length_b   1.000
_cell.length_c   1.000
_cell.angle_alpha   90.00
_cell.angle_beta   90.00
_cell.angle_gamma   90.00
#
_symmetry.space_group_name_H-M   'P 1'
#
loop_
_entity.id
_entity.type
_entity.pdbx_description
1 polymer ?
#
loop_
_entity_poly.entity_id
_entity_poly.type
_entity_poly.pdbx_seq_one_letter_code
_entity_poly.pdbx_strand_id
1 'polypeptide(L)'
;MAVFSISLKIWAIIVIWFILAPIAHRFGIGPLYILGTGFGIVFYNLGQRQHGELSAYSIFNEDFRELPGTLNADRIDRDIRAGQF
;
A
#
# COMPACT_ATOMS: atom_id res chain seq x y z
N MET A 1 9.46 19.31 -15.16
CA MET A 1 10.66 18.59 -15.66
C MET A 1 10.99 17.33 -14.85
N ALA A 2 10.00 16.55 -14.38
CA ALA A 2 10.25 15.25 -13.71
C ALA A 2 10.24 14.06 -14.69
N VAL A 3 9.47 14.19 -15.77
CA VAL A 3 9.26 13.16 -16.81
C VAL A 3 10.57 12.76 -17.52
N PHE A 4 11.53 13.68 -17.64
CA PHE A 4 12.84 13.45 -18.25
C PHE A 4 13.94 13.04 -17.26
N SER A 5 13.66 13.04 -15.95
CA SER A 5 14.61 12.60 -14.93
C SER A 5 14.61 11.08 -14.72
N ILE A 6 13.70 10.37 -15.38
CA ILE A 6 13.52 8.93 -15.28
C ILE A 6 14.51 8.22 -16.21
N SER A 7 15.17 7.16 -15.72
CA SER A 7 16.14 6.41 -16.52
C SER A 7 15.52 5.82 -17.79
N LEU A 8 16.32 5.75 -18.86
CA LEU A 8 15.90 5.19 -20.15
C LEU A 8 15.31 3.76 -20.02
N LYS A 9 15.84 2.98 -19.06
CA LYS A 9 15.35 1.62 -18.77
C LYS A 9 13.90 1.62 -18.30
N ILE A 10 13.53 2.52 -17.40
CA ILE A 10 12.16 2.62 -16.88
C ILE A 10 11.21 3.08 -17.99
N TRP A 11 11.64 4.03 -18.83
CA TRP A 11 10.88 4.43 -20.01
C TRP A 11 10.63 3.27 -20.98
N ALA A 12 11.63 2.44 -21.24
CA ALA A 12 11.46 1.25 -22.07
C ALA A 12 10.43 0.28 -21.47
N ILE A 13 10.46 0.05 -20.15
CA ILE A 13 9.48 -0.80 -19.46
C ILE A 13 8.06 -0.24 -19.62
N ILE A 14 7.87 1.07 -19.43
CA ILE A 14 6.55 1.73 -19.57
C ILE A 14 6.03 1.57 -21.00
N VAL A 15 6.86 1.83 -22.00
CA VAL A 15 6.47 1.71 -23.41
C VAL A 15 6.09 0.26 -23.75
N ILE A 16 6.90 -0.71 -23.31
CA ILE A 16 6.61 -2.14 -23.51
C ILE A 16 5.28 -2.51 -22.84
N TRP A 17 5.02 -2.03 -21.63
CA TRP A 17 3.77 -2.27 -20.92
C TRP A 17 2.55 -1.77 -21.73
N PHE A 18 2.63 -0.55 -22.29
CA PHE A 18 1.57 -0.03 -23.16
C PHE A 18 1.38 -0.84 -24.45
N ILE A 19 2.44 -1.40 -25.04
CA ILE A 19 2.35 -2.26 -26.23
C ILE A 19 1.68 -3.61 -25.89
N LEU A 20 1.93 -4.16 -24.70
CA LEU A 20 1.33 -5.43 -24.26
C LEU A 20 -0.15 -5.30 -23.90
N ALA A 21 -0.61 -4.13 -23.46
CA ALA A 21 -2.02 -3.89 -23.11
C ALA A 21 -3.04 -4.23 -24.22
N PRO A 22 -2.91 -3.75 -25.48
CA PRO A 22 -3.84 -4.12 -26.55
C PRO A 22 -3.76 -5.60 -26.93
N ILE A 23 -2.59 -6.22 -26.78
CA ILE A 23 -2.41 -7.66 -27.00
C ILE A 23 -3.22 -8.44 -25.97
N ALA A 24 -3.07 -8.12 -24.67
CA ALA A 24 -3.84 -8.74 -23.60
C ALA A 24 -5.36 -8.52 -23.76
N HIS A 25 -5.78 -7.33 -24.19
CA HIS A 25 -7.18 -7.05 -24.49
C HIS A 25 -7.70 -7.94 -25.63
N ARG A 26 -6.92 -8.13 -26.71
CA ARG A 26 -7.30 -8.98 -27.84
C ARG A 26 -7.45 -10.46 -27.45
N PHE A 27 -6.67 -10.94 -26.48
CA PHE A 27 -6.79 -12.29 -25.93
C PHE A 27 -7.89 -12.42 -24.85
N GLY A 28 -8.65 -11.35 -24.57
CA GLY A 28 -9.72 -11.37 -23.55
C GLY A 28 -9.21 -11.36 -22.10
N ILE A 29 -7.90 -11.23 -21.89
CA ILE A 29 -7.26 -11.25 -20.57
C ILE A 29 -6.84 -9.85 -20.10
N GLY A 30 -7.38 -8.78 -20.70
CA GLY A 30 -7.10 -7.39 -20.32
C GLY A 30 -7.24 -7.12 -18.82
N PRO A 31 -8.35 -7.54 -18.16
CA PRO A 31 -8.48 -7.37 -16.72
C PRO A 31 -7.38 -8.10 -15.92
N LEU A 32 -7.02 -9.33 -16.31
CA LEU A 32 -5.95 -10.09 -15.66
C LEU A 32 -4.59 -9.43 -15.83
N TYR A 33 -4.33 -8.82 -16.99
CA TYR A 33 -3.12 -8.05 -17.25
C TYR A 33 -3.00 -6.83 -16.32
N ILE A 34 -4.10 -6.07 -16.17
CA ILE A 34 -4.12 -4.91 -15.26
C ILE A 34 -4.02 -5.35 -13.79
N LEU A 35 -4.77 -6.38 -13.38
CA LEU A 35 -4.70 -6.89 -12.01
C LEU A 35 -3.32 -7.44 -11.69
N GLY A 36 -2.76 -8.29 -12.56
CA GLY A 36 -1.44 -8.87 -12.37
C GLY A 36 -0.34 -7.82 -12.29
N THR A 37 -0.39 -6.79 -13.14
CA THR A 37 0.57 -5.68 -13.09
C THR A 37 0.39 -4.82 -11.84
N GLY A 38 -0.85 -4.54 -11.43
CA GLY A 38 -1.16 -3.84 -10.18
C GLY A 38 -0.65 -4.57 -8.94
N PHE A 39 -0.98 -5.86 -8.80
CA PHE A 39 -0.48 -6.70 -7.70
C PHE A 39 1.04 -6.82 -7.73
N GLY A 40 1.64 -7.00 -8.92
CA GLY A 40 3.09 -7.03 -9.07
C GLY A 40 3.76 -5.76 -8.56
N ILE A 41 3.20 -4.59 -8.85
CA ILE A 41 3.69 -3.30 -8.31
C ILE A 41 3.55 -3.28 -6.79
N VAL A 42 2.41 -3.69 -6.23
CA VAL A 42 2.21 -3.73 -4.77
C VAL A 42 3.24 -4.64 -4.11
N PHE A 43 3.46 -5.85 -4.61
CA PHE A 43 4.45 -6.79 -4.07
C PHE A 43 5.88 -6.29 -4.20
N TYR A 44 6.23 -5.65 -5.33
CA TYR A 44 7.56 -5.06 -5.51
C TYR A 44 7.80 -3.86 -4.59
N ASN A 45 6.74 -3.14 -4.21
CA ASN A 45 6.78 -2.02 -3.28
C ASN A 45 6.46 -2.41 -1.83
N LEU A 46 6.29 -3.70 -1.55
CA LEU A 46 6.08 -4.17 -0.18
C LEU A 46 7.39 -3.94 0.60
N GLY A 47 7.39 -2.92 1.45
CA GLY A 47 8.51 -2.63 2.33
C GLY A 47 8.74 -3.75 3.33
N GLN A 48 10.00 -3.94 3.73
CA GLN A 48 10.34 -4.72 4.91
C GLN A 48 10.04 -3.86 6.14
N ARG A 49 9.24 -4.38 7.08
CA ARG A 49 9.01 -3.72 8.36
C ARG A 49 10.32 -3.65 9.14
N GLN A 50 10.63 -2.49 9.70
CA GLN A 50 11.78 -2.37 10.59
C GLN A 50 11.44 -2.96 11.97
N HIS A 51 12.45 -3.53 12.63
CA HIS A 51 12.27 -4.09 13.97
C HIS A 51 11.87 -2.97 14.94
N GLY A 52 10.66 -3.05 15.51
CA GLY A 52 10.09 -2.05 16.42
C GLY A 52 8.96 -1.18 15.84
N GLU A 53 8.60 -1.34 14.56
CA GLU A 53 7.44 -0.65 14.00
C GLU A 53 6.12 -1.27 14.49
N LEU A 54 5.26 -0.42 15.07
CA LEU A 54 3.90 -0.79 15.49
C LEU A 54 3.10 -1.28 14.28
N SER A 55 2.58 -2.49 14.38
CA SER A 55 1.69 -3.08 13.39
C SER A 55 0.25 -2.58 13.56
N ALA A 56 -0.50 -2.55 12.47
CA ALA A 56 -1.93 -2.19 12.43
C ALA A 56 -2.82 -3.03 13.37
N TYR A 57 -2.38 -4.24 13.72
CA TYR A 57 -3.12 -5.13 14.61
C TYR A 57 -2.39 -5.21 15.94
N SER A 58 -3.01 -4.70 16.99
CA SER A 58 -2.45 -4.66 18.35
C SER A 58 -1.89 -6.01 18.81
N ILE A 59 -2.46 -7.14 18.36
CA ILE A 59 -2.01 -8.51 18.68
C ILE A 59 -0.52 -8.75 18.36
N PHE A 60 0.03 -8.08 17.34
CA PHE A 60 1.45 -8.23 16.98
C PHE A 60 2.36 -7.15 17.58
N ASN A 61 1.82 -6.27 18.43
CA ASN A 61 2.58 -5.21 19.09
C ASN A 61 2.89 -5.63 20.52
N GLU A 62 4.07 -5.22 21.03
CA GLU A 62 4.40 -5.40 22.43
C GLU A 62 3.34 -4.74 23.33
N ASP A 63 2.90 -5.47 24.35
CA ASP A 63 1.82 -5.10 25.28
C ASP A 63 0.47 -4.79 24.62
N PHE A 64 0.18 -5.38 23.46
CA PHE A 64 -1.04 -5.13 22.70
C PHE A 64 -1.26 -3.65 22.39
N ARG A 65 -0.18 -2.87 22.29
CA ARG A 65 -0.25 -1.43 22.04
C ARG A 65 -0.93 -1.18 20.71
N GLU A 66 -1.97 -0.36 20.73
CA GLU A 66 -2.62 0.09 19.50
C GLU A 66 -1.80 1.22 18.84
N LEU A 67 -2.06 1.50 17.55
CA LEU A 67 -1.41 2.66 16.93
C LEU A 67 -1.89 3.95 17.59
N PRO A 68 -0.98 4.91 17.82
CA PRO A 68 -1.39 6.22 18.29
C PRO A 68 -2.37 6.86 17.30
N GLY A 69 -3.57 7.18 17.78
CA GLY A 69 -4.63 7.77 16.97
C GLY A 69 -5.74 6.80 16.56
N THR A 70 -5.65 5.50 16.89
CA THR A 70 -6.82 4.61 16.82
C THR A 70 -7.83 4.98 17.90
N LEU A 71 -9.10 4.89 17.53
CA LEU A 71 -10.21 5.11 18.45
C LEU A 71 -10.27 3.93 19.43
N ASN A 72 -10.02 4.20 20.71
CA ASN A 72 -9.99 3.19 21.77
C ASN A 72 -11.15 3.44 22.75
N ALA A 73 -11.90 2.38 23.09
CA ALA A 73 -13.04 2.46 24.00
C ALA A 73 -12.65 2.94 25.40
N ASP A 74 -11.48 2.55 25.90
CA ASP A 74 -10.96 3.01 27.20
C ASP A 74 -10.59 4.49 27.17
N ARG A 75 -10.15 5.00 26.00
CA ARG A 75 -9.95 6.45 25.81
C ARG A 75 -11.28 7.18 25.88
N ILE A 76 -12.28 6.68 25.15
CA ILE A 76 -13.62 7.28 25.15
C ILE A 76 -14.22 7.30 26.56
N ASP A 77 -14.15 6.19 27.31
CA ASP A 77 -14.69 6.13 28.67
C ASP A 77 -13.95 7.10 29.61
N ARG A 78 -12.63 7.24 29.48
CA ARG A 78 -11.87 8.24 30.25
C ARG A 78 -12.21 9.67 29.87
N ASP A 79 -12.32 9.99 28.59
CA ASP A 79 -12.63 11.33 28.10
C ASP A 79 -14.05 11.74 28.55
N ILE A 80 -15.01 10.80 28.49
CA ILE A 80 -16.38 10.95 29.03
C ILE A 80 -16.33 11.21 30.55
N ARG A 81 -15.58 10.41 31.32
CA ARG A 81 -15.46 10.58 32.78
C ARG A 81 -14.73 11.86 33.18
N ALA A 82 -13.77 12.30 32.37
CA ALA A 82 -13.01 13.52 32.58
C ALA A 82 -13.76 14.77 32.10
N GLY A 83 -14.91 14.61 31.43
CA GLY A 83 -15.68 15.72 30.85
C GLY A 83 -14.96 16.44 29.71
N GLN A 84 -13.99 15.79 29.07
CA GLN A 84 -13.29 16.32 27.90
C GLN A 84 -14.03 15.90 26.63
N PHE A 85 -14.84 16.81 26.10
CA PHE A 85 -15.54 16.68 24.81
C PHE A 85 -15.13 17.83 23.88
#